data_AF-A0A821X564-F1
#
_entry.id   AF-A0A821X564-F1
#
_cell.length_a   1.000
_cell.length_b   1.000
_cell.length_c   1.000
_cell.angle_alpha   90.00
_cell.angle_beta   90.00
_cell.angle_gamma   90.00
#
_symmetry.space_group_name_H-M   'P 1'
#
loop_
_entity.id
_entity.type
_entity.pdbx_description
1 polymer ?
#
loop_
_entity_poly.entity_id
_entity_poly.type
_entity_poly.pdbx_seq_one_letter_code
_entity_poly.pdbx_strand_id
1 'polypeptide(L)'
;YDVEDTTSSSCGCCPAPWCPTRAESCSSNVDCECLWMTVTGDASTTTSRTTTTTTTTIPRITTTVSAQRINTITYSQNFTVSGTPSDQCTAWEVFRAQLIAQPYTLMTMKGTNNAVGITLTNATVVAAIAQALRTNTTYGPVSLDLYSWAVGVCGSGYEVTSTGSICACNTGYTIRPCIGNWNWGAIDGYTCSASSQTMTLIFQY
;
A
#
# COMPACT_ATOMS: atom_id res chain seq x y z
N TYR A 1 -38.18 -47.28 -22.74
CA TYR A 1 -37.41 -48.00 -23.77
C TYR A 1 -36.25 -47.11 -24.11
N ASP A 2 -35.05 -47.70 -23.98
CA ASP A 2 -33.71 -47.21 -24.37
C ASP A 2 -33.19 -45.99 -23.58
N VAL A 3 -32.02 -45.98 -22.88
CA VAL A 3 -30.68 -46.65 -23.03
C VAL A 3 -29.86 -46.01 -24.18
N GLU A 4 -28.57 -45.68 -24.09
CA GLU A 4 -27.54 -45.85 -23.02
C GLU A 4 -26.91 -44.48 -22.58
N ASP A 5 -25.66 -44.44 -22.12
CA ASP A 5 -25.10 -43.33 -21.29
C ASP A 5 -23.56 -43.10 -21.45
N THR A 6 -23.04 -42.06 -20.77
CA THR A 6 -21.65 -41.77 -20.30
C THR A 6 -20.65 -40.91 -21.11
N THR A 7 -19.83 -40.21 -20.30
CA THR A 7 -18.42 -39.75 -20.50
C THR A 7 -18.09 -38.28 -20.82
N SER A 8 -17.59 -37.61 -19.76
CA SER A 8 -16.39 -36.75 -19.69
C SER A 8 -16.04 -35.74 -20.80
N SER A 9 -15.75 -34.51 -20.37
CA SER A 9 -14.38 -33.98 -20.51
C SER A 9 -14.12 -32.83 -19.53
N SER A 10 -13.23 -33.08 -18.56
CA SER A 10 -12.65 -32.06 -17.70
C SER A 10 -11.68 -31.18 -18.49
N CYS A 11 -11.99 -29.89 -18.69
CA CYS A 11 -11.03 -28.91 -19.19
C CYS A 11 -9.99 -28.54 -18.12
N GLY A 12 -9.05 -29.46 -17.86
CA GLY A 12 -8.09 -29.40 -16.75
C GLY A 12 -6.87 -28.49 -16.99
N CYS A 13 -7.06 -27.24 -17.45
CA CYS A 13 -5.95 -26.36 -17.85
C CYS A 13 -5.92 -24.94 -17.25
N CYS A 14 -6.84 -24.53 -16.37
CA CYS A 14 -6.77 -23.23 -15.66
C CYS A 14 -7.49 -23.23 -14.30
N PRO A 15 -6.80 -23.00 -13.16
CA PRO A 15 -7.45 -22.59 -11.92
C PRO A 15 -7.82 -21.09 -11.97
N ALA A 16 -9.06 -20.76 -11.63
CA ALA A 16 -9.57 -19.38 -11.53
C ALA A 16 -8.85 -18.61 -10.38
N PRO A 17 -8.73 -17.26 -10.43
CA PRO A 17 -9.83 -16.32 -10.72
C PRO A 17 -9.82 -15.65 -12.11
N TRP A 18 -8.94 -16.03 -13.04
CA TRP A 18 -8.66 -15.25 -14.26
C TRP A 18 -9.61 -15.50 -15.47
N CYS A 19 -10.86 -15.91 -15.23
CA CYS A 19 -11.88 -16.05 -16.29
C CYS A 19 -13.00 -15.01 -16.13
N PRO A 20 -12.95 -13.87 -16.85
CA PRO A 20 -14.08 -12.93 -16.89
C PRO A 20 -15.29 -13.56 -17.58
N THR A 21 -16.46 -13.40 -16.96
CA THR A 21 -17.71 -14.05 -17.37
C THR A 21 -18.43 -13.31 -18.50
N ARG A 22 -18.09 -13.62 -19.75
CA ARG A 22 -19.04 -13.52 -20.88
C ARG A 22 -18.64 -14.45 -22.01
N ALA A 23 -19.62 -15.23 -22.48
CA ALA A 23 -19.43 -16.18 -23.56
C ALA A 23 -19.44 -15.47 -24.92
N GLU A 24 -18.29 -15.41 -25.56
CA GLU A 24 -18.19 -15.33 -27.02
C GLU A 24 -17.69 -16.69 -27.53
N SER A 25 -18.18 -17.09 -28.71
CA SER A 25 -18.10 -18.46 -29.21
C SER A 25 -16.68 -18.87 -29.58
N CYS A 26 -16.18 -19.96 -28.98
CA CYS A 26 -14.99 -20.66 -29.47
C CYS A 26 -15.30 -21.40 -30.80
N SER A 27 -15.25 -20.68 -31.92
CA SER A 27 -15.10 -21.31 -33.24
C SER A 27 -13.67 -21.86 -33.37
N SER A 28 -13.56 -23.08 -33.89
CA SER A 28 -12.32 -23.85 -34.02
C SER A 28 -11.12 -23.08 -34.59
N ASN A 29 -9.98 -23.19 -33.91
CA ASN A 29 -8.62 -22.90 -34.38
C ASN A 29 -8.40 -21.56 -35.11
N VAL A 30 -8.03 -20.54 -34.32
CA VAL A 30 -7.00 -19.58 -34.72
C VAL A 30 -5.99 -19.50 -33.57
N ASP A 31 -4.72 -19.69 -33.91
CA ASP A 31 -3.65 -19.85 -32.93
C ASP A 31 -3.39 -18.58 -32.13
N CYS A 32 -3.07 -18.75 -30.84
CA CYS A 32 -2.27 -17.77 -30.12
C CYS A 32 -0.93 -17.63 -30.84
N GLU A 33 -0.60 -16.44 -31.37
CA GLU A 33 0.65 -16.21 -32.10
C GLU A 33 1.88 -16.37 -31.19
N CYS A 34 2.40 -17.59 -31.10
CA CYS A 34 3.80 -17.82 -30.81
C CYS A 34 4.62 -17.54 -32.08
N LEU A 35 5.66 -16.72 -31.92
CA LEU A 35 6.42 -16.11 -33.01
C LEU A 35 6.97 -17.14 -34.03
N TRP A 36 6.82 -16.79 -35.30
CA TRP A 36 7.11 -17.61 -36.48
C TRP A 36 8.60 -17.64 -36.85
N MET A 37 9.11 -18.83 -37.22
CA MET A 37 10.31 -18.99 -38.03
C MET A 37 10.02 -19.95 -39.20
N THR A 38 10.17 -19.45 -40.42
CA THR A 38 9.89 -20.19 -41.65
C THR A 38 11.14 -20.92 -42.15
N VAL A 39 11.03 -22.20 -42.51
CA VAL A 39 12.02 -22.91 -43.32
C VAL A 39 11.31 -23.68 -44.43
N THR A 40 11.67 -23.37 -45.68
CA THR A 40 11.26 -24.11 -46.88
C THR A 40 12.31 -25.16 -47.25
N GLY A 41 11.88 -26.37 -47.60
CA GLY A 41 12.79 -27.38 -48.18
C GLY A 41 12.17 -28.77 -48.22
N ASP A 42 11.97 -29.31 -49.42
CA ASP A 42 11.38 -30.62 -49.69
C ASP A 42 12.46 -31.64 -50.12
N ALA A 43 12.04 -32.90 -50.31
CA ALA A 43 12.70 -34.05 -50.93
C ALA A 43 13.63 -34.93 -50.09
N SER A 44 13.31 -36.23 -50.15
CA SER A 44 13.96 -37.38 -49.53
C SER A 44 15.37 -37.66 -50.05
N THR A 45 16.32 -37.99 -49.17
CA THR A 45 17.41 -38.94 -49.45
C THR A 45 17.92 -39.57 -48.14
N THR A 46 18.01 -40.91 -48.09
CA THR A 46 18.60 -41.64 -46.95
C THR A 46 20.10 -41.40 -46.88
N THR A 47 20.60 -40.83 -45.78
CA THR A 47 22.04 -40.76 -45.48
C THR A 47 22.27 -40.78 -43.97
N SER A 48 23.18 -41.64 -43.51
CA SER A 48 23.52 -41.84 -42.10
C SER A 48 24.07 -40.55 -41.48
N ARG A 49 23.39 -40.02 -40.46
CA ARG A 49 23.73 -38.74 -39.83
C ARG A 49 24.59 -38.96 -38.58
N THR A 50 25.85 -38.51 -38.62
CA THR A 50 26.71 -38.42 -37.43
C THR A 50 26.13 -37.44 -36.41
N THR A 51 26.00 -37.88 -35.17
CA THR A 51 25.47 -37.06 -34.06
C THR A 51 26.51 -36.05 -33.59
N THR A 52 26.54 -34.86 -34.20
CA THR A 52 27.30 -33.72 -33.68
C THR A 52 26.43 -32.95 -32.69
N THR A 53 26.70 -33.14 -31.39
CA THR A 53 26.04 -32.42 -30.29
C THR A 53 26.44 -30.95 -30.31
N THR A 54 25.62 -30.10 -30.94
CA THR A 54 25.82 -28.64 -30.91
C THR A 54 25.17 -28.08 -29.66
N THR A 55 25.98 -27.68 -28.68
CA THR A 55 25.53 -27.06 -27.43
C THR A 55 25.03 -25.64 -27.68
N THR A 56 23.73 -25.47 -27.97
CA THR A 56 23.10 -24.16 -28.11
C THR A 56 23.03 -23.46 -26.75
N THR A 57 23.92 -22.49 -26.53
CA THR A 57 23.97 -21.68 -25.31
C THR A 57 22.83 -20.65 -25.33
N ILE A 58 21.76 -20.89 -24.56
CA ILE A 58 20.65 -19.94 -24.42
C ILE A 58 21.15 -18.73 -23.59
N PRO A 59 20.99 -17.48 -24.06
CA PRO A 59 21.39 -16.31 -23.29
C PRO A 59 20.51 -16.15 -22.05
N ARG A 60 21.12 -16.25 -20.86
CA ARG A 60 20.46 -16.04 -19.58
C ARG A 60 20.13 -14.54 -19.39
N ILE A 61 18.92 -14.14 -19.76
CA ILE A 61 18.40 -12.81 -19.42
C ILE A 61 18.37 -12.69 -17.90
N THR A 62 19.29 -11.87 -17.37
CA THR A 62 19.45 -11.66 -15.93
C THR A 62 18.83 -10.31 -15.59
N THR A 63 17.53 -10.31 -15.31
CA THR A 63 16.81 -9.10 -14.93
C THR A 63 17.28 -8.62 -13.56
N THR A 64 18.15 -7.61 -13.54
CA THR A 64 18.60 -6.95 -12.32
C THR A 64 17.48 -6.10 -11.74
N VAL A 65 16.71 -6.68 -10.80
CA VAL A 65 15.74 -5.93 -10.00
C VAL A 65 16.52 -5.02 -9.04
N SER A 66 16.55 -3.72 -9.34
CA SER A 66 17.14 -2.73 -8.43
C SER A 66 16.23 -2.58 -7.21
N ALA A 67 16.77 -2.80 -6.01
CA ALA A 67 16.05 -2.52 -4.78
C ALA A 67 15.90 -1.00 -4.62
N GLN A 68 14.68 -0.49 -4.83
CA GLN A 68 14.40 0.94 -4.69
C GLN A 68 14.63 1.37 -3.23
N ARG A 69 15.49 2.37 -3.04
CA ARG A 69 15.76 2.92 -1.70
C ARG A 69 14.50 3.60 -1.17
N ILE A 70 13.97 3.05 -0.09
CA ILE A 70 12.86 3.63 0.66
C ILE A 70 13.40 4.68 1.64
N ASN A 71 12.91 5.91 1.56
CA ASN A 71 13.18 6.96 2.53
C ASN A 71 11.97 7.15 3.44
N THR A 72 12.19 7.72 4.63
CA THR A 72 11.11 8.05 5.56
C THR A 72 11.32 9.39 6.24
N ILE A 73 10.22 10.08 6.54
CA ILE A 73 10.14 11.21 7.47
C ILE A 73 9.32 10.73 8.67
N THR A 74 9.87 10.83 9.88
CA THR A 74 9.27 10.23 11.08
C THR A 74 9.14 11.27 12.20
N TYR A 75 7.93 11.36 12.75
CA TYR A 75 7.67 11.93 14.06
C TYR A 75 7.54 10.79 15.07
N SER A 76 8.25 10.85 16.19
CA SER A 76 8.04 9.94 17.32
C SER A 76 8.33 10.69 18.61
N GLN A 77 7.37 10.73 19.53
CA GLN A 77 7.46 11.46 20.78
C GLN A 77 6.72 10.73 21.90
N ASN A 78 7.29 10.78 23.11
CA ASN A 78 6.64 10.29 24.33
C ASN A 78 5.71 11.36 24.90
N PHE A 79 4.49 10.97 25.24
CA PHE A 79 3.49 11.80 25.87
C PHE A 79 3.15 11.24 27.25
N THR A 80 2.97 12.11 28.23
CA THR A 80 2.67 11.74 29.62
C THR A 80 1.23 12.09 29.99
N VAL A 81 0.60 11.22 30.77
CA VAL A 81 -0.73 11.45 31.35
C VAL A 81 -0.74 12.77 32.14
N SER A 82 -1.80 13.56 31.97
CA SER A 82 -1.95 14.90 32.55
C SER A 82 -0.89 15.94 32.15
N GLY A 83 0.07 15.61 31.28
CA GLY A 83 1.09 16.54 30.79
C GLY A 83 0.61 17.40 29.63
N THR A 84 0.99 18.68 29.63
CA THR A 84 0.83 19.54 28.45
C THR A 84 2.04 19.37 27.51
N PRO A 85 1.84 18.97 26.24
CA PRO A 85 2.88 18.48 25.33
C PRO A 85 3.73 19.58 24.64
N SER A 86 4.38 20.46 25.40
CA SER A 86 5.10 21.63 24.84
C SER A 86 6.28 21.26 23.92
N ASP A 87 7.15 20.35 24.36
CA ASP A 87 8.32 19.91 23.57
C ASP A 87 7.89 19.10 22.35
N GLN A 88 6.85 18.28 22.54
CA GLN A 88 6.25 17.46 21.49
C GLN A 88 5.57 18.33 20.42
N CYS A 89 4.95 19.45 20.80
CA CYS A 89 4.47 20.46 19.84
C CYS A 89 5.63 21.07 19.04
N THR A 90 6.73 21.45 19.69
CA THR A 90 7.91 21.99 19.00
C THR A 90 8.47 20.97 18.00
N ALA A 91 8.60 19.70 18.41
CA ALA A 91 9.01 18.60 17.52
C ALA A 91 8.01 18.34 16.39
N TRP A 92 6.71 18.54 16.62
CA TRP A 92 5.66 18.40 15.61
C TRP A 92 5.76 19.47 14.53
N GLU A 93 6.07 20.72 14.89
CA GLU A 93 6.30 21.79 13.91
C GLU A 93 7.54 21.52 13.04
N VAL A 94 8.64 21.07 13.64
CA VAL A 94 9.86 20.66 12.92
C VAL A 94 9.57 19.50 11.96
N PHE A 95 8.83 18.48 12.41
CA PHE A 95 8.40 17.38 11.55
C PHE A 95 7.52 17.84 10.39
N ARG A 96 6.47 18.64 10.67
CA ARG A 96 5.57 19.14 9.63
C ARG A 96 6.30 19.97 8.59
N ALA A 97 7.34 20.73 8.96
CA ALA A 97 8.18 21.47 8.02
C ALA A 97 8.96 20.57 7.04
N GLN A 98 9.29 19.33 7.43
CA GLN A 98 9.99 18.35 6.59
C GLN A 98 9.09 17.70 5.52
N LEU A 99 7.77 17.79 5.66
CA LEU A 99 6.78 17.19 4.75
C LEU A 99 6.65 17.98 3.42
N ILE A 100 7.77 18.16 2.71
CA ILE A 100 7.80 18.77 1.38
C ILE A 100 7.21 17.83 0.31
N ALA A 101 6.91 18.35 -0.88
CA ALA A 101 6.40 17.53 -1.97
C ALA A 101 7.37 16.38 -2.32
N GLN A 102 6.88 15.15 -2.19
CA GLN A 102 7.60 13.89 -2.43
C GLN A 102 6.62 12.84 -2.99
N PRO A 103 7.10 11.77 -3.65
CA PRO A 103 6.25 10.68 -4.14
C PRO A 103 5.82 9.76 -2.99
N TYR A 104 5.06 10.29 -2.03
CA TYR A 104 4.66 9.54 -0.84
C TYR A 104 3.80 8.32 -1.20
N THR A 105 4.22 7.15 -0.71
CA THR A 105 3.60 5.85 -1.02
C THR A 105 2.81 5.28 0.15
N LEU A 106 3.21 5.59 1.38
CA LEU A 106 2.68 4.96 2.58
C LEU A 106 2.78 5.90 3.79
N MET A 107 1.77 5.87 4.65
CA MET A 107 1.77 6.53 5.95
C MET A 107 1.38 5.54 7.05
N THR A 108 2.14 5.47 8.14
CA THR A 108 1.83 4.62 9.29
C THR A 108 1.70 5.45 10.57
N MET A 109 0.63 5.24 11.33
CA MET A 109 0.44 5.78 12.67
C MET A 109 0.46 4.63 13.69
N LYS A 110 1.38 4.68 14.66
CA LYS A 110 1.62 3.60 15.64
C LYS A 110 2.16 4.13 16.97
N GLY A 111 2.24 3.30 18.00
CA GLY A 111 2.70 3.73 19.32
C GLY A 111 3.01 2.58 20.29
N THR A 112 3.24 2.88 21.55
CA THR A 112 3.48 1.84 22.57
C THR A 112 2.23 1.01 22.89
N ASN A 113 1.03 1.58 22.71
CA ASN A 113 -0.23 0.88 22.93
C ASN A 113 -0.61 -0.06 21.77
N ASN A 114 -0.28 0.33 20.53
CA ASN A 114 -0.30 -0.56 19.36
C ASN A 114 0.97 -0.36 18.53
N ALA A 115 1.91 -1.31 18.66
CA ALA A 115 3.22 -1.28 18.01
C ALA A 115 3.18 -1.65 16.52
N VAL A 116 2.12 -2.33 16.06
CA VAL A 116 1.84 -2.56 14.63
C VAL A 116 1.29 -1.26 14.03
N GLY A 117 0.33 -0.66 14.73
CA GLY A 117 -0.38 0.54 14.31
C GLY A 117 -1.30 0.31 13.11
N ILE A 118 -1.58 1.39 12.40
CA ILE A 118 -2.43 1.44 11.22
C ILE A 118 -1.67 2.07 10.06
N THR A 119 -1.95 1.62 8.84
CA THR A 119 -1.21 2.03 7.64
C THR A 119 -2.17 2.41 6.52
N LEU A 120 -1.92 3.56 5.90
CA LEU A 120 -2.59 4.07 4.72
C LEU A 120 -1.65 3.94 3.51
N THR A 121 -2.12 3.29 2.45
CA THR A 121 -1.33 2.98 1.23
C THR A 121 -1.83 3.73 -0.02
N ASN A 122 -2.91 4.52 0.09
CA ASN A 122 -3.38 5.34 -1.01
C ASN A 122 -2.48 6.58 -1.17
N ALA A 123 -1.53 6.53 -2.11
CA ALA A 123 -0.53 7.57 -2.35
C ALA A 123 -1.14 8.98 -2.49
N THR A 124 -2.29 9.13 -3.16
CA THR A 124 -2.98 10.42 -3.32
C THR A 124 -3.45 10.99 -1.98
N VAL A 125 -4.03 10.16 -1.12
CA VAL A 125 -4.49 10.57 0.22
C VAL A 125 -3.31 10.81 1.16
N VAL A 126 -2.26 9.98 1.10
CA VAL A 126 -1.02 10.19 1.87
C VAL A 126 -0.38 11.52 1.51
N ALA A 127 -0.20 11.82 0.21
CA ALA A 127 0.37 13.08 -0.25
C ALA A 127 -0.48 14.29 0.15
N ALA A 128 -1.81 14.17 0.10
CA ALA A 128 -2.72 15.23 0.54
C ALA A 128 -2.65 15.49 2.05
N ILE A 129 -2.54 14.45 2.89
CA ILE A 129 -2.32 14.58 4.34
C ILE A 129 -0.96 15.23 4.64
N ALA A 130 0.11 14.80 3.96
CA ALA A 130 1.45 15.38 4.12
C ALA A 130 1.44 16.89 3.78
N GLN A 131 0.86 17.24 2.64
CA GLN A 131 0.69 18.62 2.20
C GLN A 131 -0.13 19.44 3.20
N ALA A 132 -1.27 18.91 3.67
CA ALA A 132 -2.15 19.61 4.61
C ALA A 132 -1.45 19.93 5.93
N LEU A 133 -0.70 18.96 6.48
CA LEU A 133 0.14 19.14 7.66
C LEU A 133 1.25 20.18 7.43
N ARG A 134 1.90 20.14 6.25
CA ARG A 134 3.00 21.04 5.87
C ARG A 134 2.56 22.49 5.69
N THR A 135 1.38 22.72 5.13
CA THR A 135 0.91 24.07 4.75
C THR A 135 -0.12 24.66 5.68
N ASN A 136 -0.42 24.02 6.82
CA ASN A 136 -1.48 24.46 7.74
C ASN A 136 -2.82 24.61 7.01
N THR A 137 -3.28 23.55 6.35
CA THR A 137 -4.60 23.51 5.69
C THR A 137 -5.41 22.32 6.17
N THR A 138 -6.74 22.41 6.09
CA THR A 138 -7.63 21.30 6.42
C THR A 138 -7.68 20.28 5.27
N TYR A 139 -7.85 19.00 5.60
CA TYR A 139 -8.08 17.92 4.64
C TYR A 139 -9.02 16.86 5.22
N GLY A 140 -9.85 16.27 4.36
CA GLY A 140 -10.83 15.26 4.74
C GLY A 140 -12.09 15.82 5.40
N PRO A 141 -12.91 14.95 6.02
CA PRO A 141 -12.67 13.51 6.23
C PRO A 141 -12.66 12.70 4.92
N VAL A 142 -11.77 11.72 4.82
CA VAL A 142 -11.73 10.73 3.74
C VAL A 142 -11.74 9.33 4.33
N SER A 143 -12.83 8.59 4.10
CA SER A 143 -12.96 7.21 4.58
C SER A 143 -12.28 6.22 3.61
N LEU A 144 -11.34 5.43 4.15
CA LEU A 144 -10.65 4.34 3.46
C LEU A 144 -10.51 3.15 4.42
N ASP A 145 -10.86 1.97 3.92
CA ASP A 145 -10.95 0.73 4.69
C ASP A 145 -11.84 0.90 5.94
N LEU A 146 -11.25 0.81 7.14
CA LEU A 146 -11.93 0.95 8.43
C LEU A 146 -11.73 2.32 9.11
N TYR A 147 -11.06 3.25 8.43
CA TYR A 147 -10.60 4.52 9.02
C TYR A 147 -11.13 5.73 8.25
N SER A 148 -11.31 6.85 8.94
CA SER A 148 -11.70 8.13 8.35
C SER A 148 -10.62 9.17 8.63
N TRP A 149 -9.81 9.44 7.61
CA TRP A 149 -8.62 10.27 7.74
C TRP A 149 -8.95 11.75 7.59
N ALA A 150 -8.51 12.57 8.55
CA ALA A 150 -8.66 14.01 8.51
C ALA A 150 -7.43 14.73 9.08
N VAL A 151 -7.19 15.95 8.58
CA VAL A 151 -6.23 16.92 9.11
C VAL A 151 -6.96 18.24 9.33
N GLY A 152 -6.74 18.88 10.47
CA GLY A 152 -7.40 20.17 10.76
C GLY A 152 -6.91 20.84 12.04
N VAL A 153 -7.40 22.05 12.28
CA VAL A 153 -6.99 22.88 13.42
C VAL A 153 -7.52 22.32 14.73
N CYS A 154 -6.65 22.18 15.73
CA CYS A 154 -7.03 21.92 17.12
C CYS A 154 -6.04 22.59 18.08
N GLY A 155 -6.53 23.53 18.90
CA GLY A 155 -5.67 24.40 19.69
C GLY A 155 -4.86 25.35 18.80
N SER A 156 -3.53 25.42 19.01
CA SER A 156 -2.63 26.29 18.26
C SER A 156 -2.02 25.65 17.00
N GLY A 157 -2.27 24.36 16.75
CA GLY A 157 -1.71 23.64 15.60
C GLY A 157 -2.68 22.67 14.94
N TYR A 158 -2.11 21.73 14.18
CA TYR A 158 -2.87 20.79 13.37
C TYR A 158 -2.87 19.40 13.98
N GLU A 159 -4.08 18.85 14.12
CA GLU A 159 -4.38 17.45 14.42
C GLU A 159 -4.33 16.63 13.13
N VAL A 160 -3.85 15.40 13.25
CA VAL A 160 -4.17 14.32 12.29
C VAL A 160 -4.91 13.22 13.04
N THR A 161 -6.01 12.74 12.46
CA THR A 161 -6.80 11.64 13.02
C THR A 161 -7.19 10.65 11.93
N SER A 162 -7.35 9.37 12.31
CA SER A 162 -8.02 8.34 11.50
C SER A 162 -9.39 7.96 12.06
N THR A 163 -9.80 8.56 13.18
CA THR A 163 -11.05 8.27 13.89
C THR A 163 -11.77 9.54 14.35
N GLY A 164 -13.08 9.59 14.10
CA GLY A 164 -13.94 10.69 14.54
C GLY A 164 -13.71 12.03 13.82
N SER A 165 -14.02 13.12 14.53
CA SER A 165 -13.91 14.49 14.03
C SER A 165 -12.72 15.22 14.64
N ILE A 166 -12.17 16.18 13.88
CA ILE A 166 -11.08 17.06 14.34
C ILE A 166 -11.42 17.73 15.67
N CYS A 167 -10.47 17.71 16.60
CA CYS A 167 -10.56 18.31 17.93
C CYS A 167 -11.64 17.73 18.86
N ALA A 168 -12.21 16.56 18.51
CA ALA A 168 -13.13 15.83 19.37
C ALA A 168 -12.43 14.80 20.27
N CYS A 169 -13.04 14.44 21.39
CA CYS A 169 -12.67 13.25 22.15
C CYS A 169 -13.27 12.00 21.47
N ASN A 170 -12.43 11.01 21.19
CA ASN A 170 -12.81 9.74 20.56
C ASN A 170 -11.93 8.60 21.11
N THR A 171 -12.16 7.38 20.63
CA THR A 171 -11.25 6.24 20.83
C THR A 171 -10.69 5.83 19.48
N GLY A 172 -9.36 5.76 19.36
CA GLY A 172 -8.70 5.39 18.11
C GLY A 172 -7.31 6.01 17.97
N TYR A 173 -7.07 6.64 16.82
CA TYR A 173 -5.74 7.07 16.37
C TYR A 173 -5.77 8.56 16.02
N THR A 174 -5.29 9.37 16.95
CA THR A 174 -5.26 10.84 16.83
C THR A 174 -3.93 11.36 17.39
N ILE A 175 -3.28 12.27 16.68
CA ILE A 175 -2.07 12.97 17.14
C ILE A 175 -2.32 14.48 17.01
N ARG A 176 -2.33 15.18 18.15
CA ARG A 176 -2.54 16.65 18.23
C ARG A 176 -1.62 17.31 19.26
N PRO A 177 -0.31 17.37 18.99
CA PRO A 177 0.68 17.79 19.97
C PRO A 177 0.55 19.26 20.35
N CYS A 178 -0.05 20.10 19.52
CA CYS A 178 -0.21 21.53 19.76
C CYS A 178 -1.61 21.94 20.25
N ILE A 179 -2.35 21.03 20.91
CA ILE A 179 -3.68 21.34 21.46
C ILE A 179 -3.65 22.33 22.65
N GLY A 180 -2.50 22.48 23.31
CA GLY A 180 -2.32 23.39 24.46
C GLY A 180 -2.89 22.87 25.79
N ASN A 181 -3.25 21.58 25.85
CA ASN A 181 -3.69 20.88 27.06
C ASN A 181 -3.31 19.39 27.00
N TRP A 182 -3.75 18.61 27.98
CA TRP A 182 -3.41 17.20 28.18
C TRP A 182 -4.21 16.19 27.33
N ASN A 183 -5.13 16.65 26.46
CA ASN A 183 -5.89 15.80 25.54
C ASN A 183 -5.15 15.66 24.20
N TRP A 184 -3.88 15.27 24.23
CA TRP A 184 -2.94 15.34 23.11
C TRP A 184 -3.11 14.27 22.01
N GLY A 185 -4.12 13.40 22.14
CA GLY A 185 -4.39 12.30 21.23
C GLY A 185 -4.20 10.93 21.89
N ALA A 186 -4.18 9.87 21.09
CA ALA A 186 -3.81 8.51 21.48
C ALA A 186 -3.59 7.65 20.24
N ILE A 187 -2.89 6.53 20.42
CA ILE A 187 -2.86 5.39 19.51
C ILE A 187 -3.62 4.25 20.19
N ASP A 188 -4.64 3.74 19.51
CA ASP A 188 -5.46 2.61 19.95
C ASP A 188 -6.08 2.80 21.36
N GLY A 189 -6.59 4.01 21.63
CA GLY A 189 -7.15 4.34 22.96
C GLY A 189 -7.91 5.66 23.01
N TYR A 190 -8.35 6.05 24.20
CA TYR A 190 -9.04 7.32 24.44
C TYR A 190 -8.13 8.51 24.13
N THR A 191 -8.55 9.40 23.23
CA THR A 191 -7.76 10.55 22.73
C THR A 191 -7.86 11.80 23.60
N CYS A 192 -8.69 11.73 24.64
CA CYS A 192 -8.77 12.65 25.77
C CYS A 192 -8.53 11.85 27.04
N SER A 193 -7.85 12.44 28.03
CA SER A 193 -7.42 11.73 29.24
C SER A 193 -6.55 10.49 28.97
N ALA A 194 -5.76 10.52 27.90
CA ALA A 194 -4.94 9.40 27.45
C ALA A 194 -3.89 8.96 28.48
N SER A 195 -3.67 7.65 28.57
CA SER A 195 -2.53 7.08 29.31
C SER A 195 -1.21 7.42 28.61
N SER A 196 -0.14 7.58 29.40
CA SER A 196 1.21 7.86 28.89
C SER A 196 1.62 6.85 27.81
N GLN A 197 2.08 7.34 26.67
CA GLN A 197 2.47 6.49 25.53
C GLN A 197 3.41 7.24 24.58
N THR A 198 4.23 6.50 23.83
CA THR A 198 4.92 7.06 22.67
C THR A 198 4.00 6.97 21.45
N MET A 199 3.79 8.09 20.77
CA MET A 199 3.05 8.16 19.51
C MET A 199 4.00 8.45 18.36
N THR A 200 3.79 7.76 17.23
CA THR A 200 4.68 7.77 16.06
C THR A 200 3.88 7.90 14.78
N LEU A 201 4.30 8.79 13.90
CA LEU A 201 3.76 8.98 12.55
C LEU A 201 4.92 8.94 11.54
N ILE A 202 4.80 8.09 10.53
CA ILE A 202 5.83 7.84 9.52
C ILE A 202 5.23 8.09 8.15
N PHE A 203 5.93 8.86 7.31
CA PHE A 203 5.68 8.97 5.87
C PHE A 203 6.81 8.31 5.09
N GLN A 204 6.47 7.53 4.07
CA GLN A 204 7.39 6.80 3.21
C GLN A 204 7.36 7.35 1.78
N TYR A 205 8.54 7.52 1.15
CA TYR A 205 8.72 8.02 -0.22
C TYR A 205 10.05 7.56 -0.84
#